data_AF-A0A0J9E4R9-F1
#
_entry.id   AF-A0A0J9E4R9-F1
#
_cell.length_a   1.000
_cell.length_b   1.000
_cell.length_c   1.000
_cell.angle_alpha   90.00
_cell.angle_beta   90.00
_cell.angle_gamma   90.00
#
_symmetry.space_group_name_H-M   'P 1'
#
loop_
_entity.id
_entity.type
_entity.pdbx_description
1 polymer ?
#
loop_
_entity_poly.entity_id
_entity_poly.type
_entity_poly.pdbx_seq_one_letter_code
_entity_poly.pdbx_strand_id
1 'polypeptide(L)'
;MSIATALGTSFTDSKLRSAFLKWQCRVRQMAMRDADGRPDDGIMPALVLPGDAEPLGHIITILNKAPGYALVPEMQHMAARTNDPAERRAKAIEFLSSAYYQKHKEFSDILTSTFPPESKGAAQIRAAERCTLKFDAYNQRFDLVCKVWRLAPHNPLYQATMAHNALFNPGLHPDTEVLGFEPDWEASRAEPGI
;
A
#
# COMPACT_ATOMS: atom_id res chain seq x y z
N MET A 1 16.24 -8.92 -14.33
CA MET A 1 15.52 -7.84 -13.63
C MET A 1 15.68 -6.57 -14.44
N SER A 2 14.58 -5.86 -14.72
CA SER A 2 14.64 -4.55 -15.38
C SER A 2 14.93 -3.46 -14.34
N ILE A 3 15.65 -2.41 -14.73
CA ILE A 3 15.95 -1.23 -13.91
C ILE A 3 14.65 -0.57 -13.39
N ALA A 4 13.55 -0.67 -14.14
CA ALA A 4 12.23 -0.17 -13.74
C ALA A 4 11.70 -0.86 -12.46
N THR A 5 11.97 -2.17 -12.30
CA THR A 5 11.58 -2.96 -11.13
C THR A 5 12.40 -2.60 -9.89
N ALA A 6 13.66 -2.20 -10.06
CA ALA A 6 14.53 -1.77 -8.97
C ALA A 6 14.23 -0.35 -8.46
N LEU A 7 13.68 0.50 -9.33
CA LEU A 7 13.34 1.90 -9.01
C LEU A 7 11.85 2.09 -8.65
N GLY A 8 11.01 1.06 -8.79
CA GLY A 8 9.56 1.15 -8.55
C GLY A 8 8.87 2.13 -9.51
N THR A 9 9.44 2.31 -10.72
CA THR A 9 8.99 3.26 -11.72
C THR A 9 8.69 2.56 -13.03
N SER A 10 7.47 2.06 -13.18
CA SER A 10 6.89 1.81 -14.49
C SER A 10 6.12 3.06 -14.91
N PHE A 11 6.73 3.91 -15.73
CA PHE A 11 6.10 5.12 -16.25
C PHE A 11 5.37 4.82 -17.57
N THR A 12 4.33 3.98 -17.52
CA THR A 12 3.28 4.05 -18.54
C THR A 12 2.31 5.15 -18.13
N ASP A 13 2.10 6.14 -19.02
CA ASP A 13 1.16 7.25 -18.82
C ASP A 13 -0.29 6.75 -18.98
N SER A 14 -0.70 5.90 -18.05
CA SER A 14 -2.05 5.34 -17.99
C SER A 14 -2.97 6.33 -17.26
N LYS A 15 -4.07 6.73 -17.91
CA LYS A 15 -5.13 7.52 -17.28
C LYS A 15 -5.68 6.82 -16.04
N LEU A 16 -5.85 5.50 -16.12
CA LEU A 16 -6.31 4.66 -15.01
C LEU A 16 -5.33 4.72 -13.83
N ARG A 17 -4.02 4.56 -14.09
CA ARG A 17 -2.97 4.70 -13.08
C ARG A 17 -3.04 6.06 -12.37
N SER A 18 -3.11 7.13 -13.15
CA SER A 18 -3.16 8.50 -12.61
C SER A 18 -4.42 8.74 -11.78
N ALA A 19 -5.58 8.26 -12.24
CA ALA A 19 -6.83 8.36 -11.50
C ALA A 19 -6.79 7.55 -10.20
N PHE A 20 -6.28 6.32 -10.24
CA PHE A 20 -6.13 5.47 -9.06
C PHE A 20 -5.23 6.12 -8.00
N LEU A 21 -4.06 6.64 -8.39
CA LEU A 21 -3.14 7.29 -7.44
C LEU A 21 -3.74 8.55 -6.81
N LYS A 22 -4.45 9.37 -7.59
CA LYS A 22 -5.18 10.54 -7.06
C LYS A 22 -6.26 10.12 -6.07
N TRP A 23 -7.05 9.12 -6.45
CA TRP A 23 -8.11 8.58 -5.60
C TRP A 23 -7.54 8.00 -4.30
N GLN A 24 -6.50 7.17 -4.36
CA GLN A 24 -5.87 6.60 -3.18
C GLN A 24 -5.21 7.62 -2.26
N CYS A 25 -4.64 8.68 -2.81
CA CYS A 25 -4.15 9.81 -2.01
C CYS A 25 -5.29 10.50 -1.25
N ARG A 26 -6.43 10.72 -1.92
CA ARG A 26 -7.61 11.34 -1.30
C ARG A 26 -8.21 10.45 -0.20
N VAL A 27 -8.39 9.16 -0.48
CA VAL A 27 -8.88 8.17 0.50
C VAL A 27 -8.00 8.18 1.75
N ARG A 28 -6.68 8.11 1.60
CA ARG A 28 -5.75 8.12 2.75
C ARG A 28 -5.72 9.46 3.47
N GLN A 29 -5.89 10.57 2.76
CA GLN A 29 -6.00 11.88 3.38
C GLN A 29 -7.26 11.98 4.26
N MET A 30 -8.41 11.49 3.77
CA MET A 30 -9.66 11.42 4.54
C MET A 30 -9.48 10.51 5.75
N ALA A 31 -8.90 9.32 5.57
CA ALA A 31 -8.62 8.41 6.68
C ALA A 31 -7.80 9.09 7.78
N MET A 32 -6.71 9.79 7.42
CA MET A 32 -5.85 10.46 8.39
C MET A 32 -6.51 11.68 9.07
N ARG A 33 -7.40 12.40 8.39
CA ARG A 33 -8.03 13.62 8.93
C ARG A 33 -9.31 13.36 9.71
N ASP A 34 -10.12 12.42 9.23
CA ASP A 34 -11.51 12.29 9.62
C ASP A 34 -11.82 10.95 10.30
N ALA A 35 -10.92 9.96 10.19
CA ALA A 35 -11.11 8.62 10.73
C ALA A 35 -9.96 8.17 11.66
N ASP A 36 -9.24 9.13 12.23
CA ASP A 36 -8.07 8.90 13.09
C ASP A 36 -7.03 7.97 12.45
N GLY A 37 -6.88 7.95 11.13
CA GLY A 37 -5.97 7.05 10.40
C GLY A 37 -6.41 5.59 10.36
N ARG A 38 -7.67 5.26 10.67
CA ARG A 38 -8.22 3.90 10.49
C ARG A 38 -8.44 3.61 9.00
N PRO A 39 -8.01 2.45 8.49
CA PRO A 39 -8.26 2.07 7.10
C PRO A 39 -9.73 1.71 6.88
N ASP A 40 -10.24 2.05 5.69
CA ASP A 40 -11.59 1.72 5.21
C ASP A 40 -11.52 0.85 3.94
N ASP A 41 -12.65 0.62 3.28
CA ASP A 41 -12.75 -0.18 2.05
C ASP A 41 -11.94 0.40 0.87
N GLY A 42 -11.61 1.69 0.91
CA GLY A 42 -10.73 2.32 -0.08
C GLY A 42 -9.25 1.97 0.12
N ILE A 43 -8.87 1.53 1.33
CA ILE A 43 -7.52 1.10 1.71
C ILE A 43 -7.44 -0.43 1.81
N MET A 44 -8.56 -1.10 2.08
CA MET A 44 -8.67 -2.53 2.36
C MET A 44 -9.35 -3.33 1.24
N PRO A 45 -8.70 -3.51 0.07
CA PRO A 45 -9.32 -4.20 -1.05
C PRO A 45 -9.62 -5.66 -0.71
N ALA A 46 -10.66 -6.20 -1.32
CA ALA A 46 -10.86 -7.64 -1.41
C ALA A 46 -9.83 -8.21 -2.39
N LEU A 47 -9.10 -9.25 -1.97
CA LEU A 47 -8.12 -9.94 -2.79
C LEU A 47 -8.73 -11.21 -3.36
N VAL A 48 -8.74 -11.33 -4.69
CA VAL A 48 -9.26 -12.50 -5.41
C VAL A 48 -8.10 -13.18 -6.15
N LEU A 49 -7.93 -14.49 -5.94
CA LEU A 49 -6.92 -15.27 -6.67
C LEU A 49 -7.42 -15.65 -8.07
N PRO A 50 -6.53 -15.91 -9.04
CA PRO A 50 -6.92 -16.33 -10.38
C PRO A 50 -7.76 -17.62 -10.34
N GLY A 51 -8.92 -17.61 -10.99
CA GLY A 51 -9.84 -18.76 -11.06
C GLY A 51 -10.85 -18.85 -9.91
N ASP A 52 -10.66 -18.08 -8.84
CA ASP A 52 -11.60 -18.06 -7.72
C ASP A 52 -12.75 -17.07 -7.96
N ALA A 53 -13.96 -17.47 -7.59
CA ALA A 53 -15.14 -16.61 -7.63
C ALA A 53 -15.21 -15.68 -6.41
N GLU A 54 -14.84 -16.21 -5.23
CA GLU A 54 -14.89 -15.51 -3.96
C GLU A 54 -13.52 -14.93 -3.57
N PRO A 55 -13.48 -13.80 -2.85
CA PRO A 55 -12.24 -13.27 -2.31
C PRO A 55 -11.61 -14.22 -1.28
N LEU A 56 -10.28 -14.31 -1.30
CA LEU A 56 -9.50 -14.94 -0.23
C LEU A 56 -9.69 -14.19 1.10
N GLY A 57 -9.90 -12.88 1.03
CA GLY A 57 -10.12 -11.98 2.17
C GLY A 57 -9.75 -10.54 1.82
N HIS A 58 -9.73 -9.68 2.84
CA HIS A 58 -9.28 -8.29 2.72
C HIS A 58 -7.87 -8.13 3.27
N ILE A 59 -7.07 -7.27 2.63
CA ILE A 59 -5.72 -6.93 3.09
C ILE A 59 -5.61 -5.42 3.29
N ILE A 60 -4.80 -4.94 4.25
CA ILE A 60 -4.52 -3.51 4.38
C ILE A 60 -3.40 -3.16 3.40
N THR A 61 -3.62 -2.19 2.51
CA THR A 61 -2.59 -1.74 1.57
C THR A 61 -1.89 -0.47 2.04
N ILE A 62 -0.59 -0.39 1.83
CA ILE A 62 0.22 0.82 2.03
C ILE A 62 0.57 1.41 0.66
N LEU A 63 0.31 2.71 0.51
CA LEU A 63 0.72 3.52 -0.64
C LEU A 63 2.01 4.25 -0.28
N ASN A 64 3.13 3.74 -0.79
CA ASN A 64 4.46 4.27 -0.49
C ASN A 64 4.83 5.42 -1.43
N LYS A 65 5.48 6.44 -0.89
CA LYS A 65 6.22 7.40 -1.73
C LYS A 65 7.28 6.63 -2.52
N ALA A 66 7.47 7.00 -3.79
CA ALA A 66 8.53 6.44 -4.62
C ALA A 66 9.90 6.75 -3.97
N PRO A 67 10.96 5.96 -4.24
CA PRO A 67 12.22 6.05 -3.50
C PRO A 67 12.81 7.46 -3.41
N GLY A 68 12.71 8.26 -4.49
CA GLY A 68 13.20 9.64 -4.53
C GLY A 68 12.43 10.65 -3.67
N TYR A 69 11.29 10.26 -3.11
CA TYR A 69 10.44 11.08 -2.25
C TYR A 69 10.19 10.43 -0.87
N ALA A 70 10.82 9.28 -0.60
CA ALA A 70 10.55 8.49 0.58
C ALA A 70 11.01 9.22 1.86
N LEU A 71 10.18 9.16 2.90
CA LEU A 71 10.42 9.78 4.22
C LEU A 71 10.69 8.72 5.29
N VAL A 72 11.49 7.70 4.93
CA VAL A 72 11.80 6.56 5.80
C VAL A 72 12.52 6.99 7.07
N PRO A 73 13.59 7.82 7.02
CA PRO A 73 14.29 8.26 8.22
C PRO A 73 13.39 9.02 9.19
N GLU A 74 12.48 9.86 8.69
CA GLU A 74 11.53 10.63 9.49
C GLU A 74 10.55 9.72 10.23
N MET A 75 9.99 8.73 9.54
CA MET A 75 9.09 7.74 10.16
C MET A 75 9.82 6.89 11.21
N GLN A 76 11.04 6.44 10.90
CA GLN A 76 11.87 5.68 11.85
C GLN A 76 12.21 6.51 13.09
N HIS A 77 12.57 7.78 12.91
CA HIS A 77 12.85 8.68 14.03
C HIS A 77 11.62 8.87 14.92
N MET A 78 10.44 9.07 14.34
CA MET A 78 9.19 9.19 15.07
C MET A 78 8.86 7.93 15.88
N ALA A 79 9.03 6.75 15.29
CA ALA A 79 8.82 5.47 15.97
C ALA A 79 9.79 5.28 17.14
N ALA A 80 11.07 5.61 16.95
CA ALA A 80 12.11 5.44 17.96
C ALA A 80 11.99 6.42 19.14
N ARG A 81 11.49 7.64 18.91
CA ARG A 81 11.37 8.67 19.95
C ARG A 81 10.15 8.52 20.85
N THR A 82 9.16 7.73 20.46
CA THR A 82 7.84 7.73 21.11
C THR A 82 7.51 6.33 21.60
N ASN A 83 7.66 6.11 22.90
CA ASN A 83 7.45 4.80 23.54
C ASN A 83 5.97 4.48 23.73
N ASP A 84 5.15 5.49 24.06
CA ASP A 84 3.70 5.31 24.18
C ASP A 84 3.07 5.11 22.79
N PRO A 85 2.39 3.96 22.54
CA PRO A 85 1.68 3.72 21.29
C PRO A 85 0.64 4.79 20.93
N ALA A 86 -0.05 5.37 21.93
CA ALA A 86 -1.08 6.38 21.68
C ALA A 86 -0.47 7.69 21.18
N GLU A 87 0.60 8.15 21.84
CA GLU A 87 1.35 9.34 21.43
C GLU A 87 2.01 9.14 20.05
N ARG A 88 2.58 7.96 19.80
CA ARG A 88 3.20 7.63 18.50
C ARG A 88 2.17 7.72 17.38
N ARG A 89 1.00 7.13 17.60
CA ARG A 89 -0.12 7.16 16.66
C ARG A 89 -0.60 8.59 16.39
N ALA A 90 -0.73 9.43 17.43
CA ALA A 90 -1.14 10.82 17.27
C ALA A 90 -0.15 11.62 16.40
N LYS A 91 1.16 11.49 16.67
CA LYS A 91 2.22 12.11 15.85
C LYS A 91 2.23 11.60 14.41
N ALA A 92 1.99 10.31 14.21
CA ALA A 92 1.91 9.72 12.88
C ALA A 92 0.73 10.30 12.09
N ILE A 93 -0.43 10.46 12.73
CA ILE A 93 -1.61 11.09 12.13
C ILE A 93 -1.34 12.55 11.79
N GLU A 94 -0.76 13.32 12.70
CA GLU A 94 -0.38 14.71 12.44
C GLU A 94 0.54 14.81 11.21
N PHE A 95 1.59 14.00 11.16
CA PHE A 95 2.52 13.94 10.04
C PHE A 95 1.83 13.56 8.72
N LEU A 96 1.06 12.47 8.69
CA LEU A 96 0.45 11.94 7.47
C LEU A 96 -0.78 12.74 6.99
N SER A 97 -1.48 13.43 7.89
CA SER A 97 -2.65 14.27 7.55
C SER A 97 -2.26 15.62 6.90
N SER A 98 -0.99 16.00 6.99
CA SER A 98 -0.45 17.27 6.51
C SER A 98 -0.35 17.35 4.97
N ALA A 99 0.88 17.43 4.44
CA ALA A 99 1.18 17.47 3.00
C ALA A 99 1.50 16.10 2.39
N TYR A 100 1.59 15.05 3.20
CA TYR A 100 2.11 13.74 2.78
C TYR A 100 1.41 13.19 1.53
N TYR A 101 0.07 13.18 1.52
CA TYR A 101 -0.77 12.68 0.41
C TYR A 101 -1.17 13.73 -0.63
N GLN A 102 -0.62 14.95 -0.62
CA GLN A 102 -1.07 16.01 -1.54
C GLN A 102 -0.58 15.82 -2.99
N LYS A 103 0.58 15.18 -3.18
CA LYS A 103 1.25 15.07 -4.49
C LYS A 103 1.28 13.62 -4.98
N HIS A 104 0.21 13.19 -5.64
CA HIS A 104 0.06 11.81 -6.13
C HIS A 104 1.20 11.32 -7.04
N LYS A 105 1.88 12.22 -7.76
CA LYS A 105 3.04 11.87 -8.63
C LYS A 105 4.28 11.45 -7.85
N GLU A 106 4.34 11.71 -6.54
CA GLU A 106 5.45 11.31 -5.67
C GLU A 106 5.30 9.87 -5.15
N PHE A 107 4.19 9.20 -5.47
CA PHE A 107 3.90 7.83 -5.01
C PHE A 107 4.25 6.79 -6.07
N SER A 108 4.72 5.63 -5.58
CA SER A 108 4.83 4.43 -6.42
C SER A 108 3.43 3.90 -6.72
N ASP A 109 3.26 3.28 -7.88
CA ASP A 109 2.08 2.50 -8.21
C ASP A 109 2.08 1.08 -7.63
N ILE A 110 3.19 0.62 -7.08
CA ILE A 110 3.25 -0.65 -6.38
C ILE A 110 2.68 -0.46 -4.96
N LEU A 111 1.53 -1.07 -4.73
CA LEU A 111 0.97 -1.19 -3.39
C LEU A 111 1.73 -2.25 -2.61
N THR A 112 1.75 -2.13 -1.29
CA THR A 112 2.35 -3.16 -0.44
C THR A 112 1.43 -3.57 0.70
N SER A 113 1.63 -4.75 1.26
CA SER A 113 0.94 -5.20 2.47
C SER A 113 1.87 -6.04 3.32
N THR A 114 1.67 -6.00 4.63
CA THR A 114 2.41 -6.79 5.61
C THR A 114 1.62 -8.01 6.05
N PHE A 115 2.31 -9.13 6.19
CA PHE A 115 1.75 -10.36 6.70
C PHE A 115 2.59 -10.86 7.89
N PRO A 116 1.96 -11.49 8.90
CA PRO A 116 2.71 -12.11 9.97
C PRO A 116 3.60 -13.25 9.41
N PRO A 117 4.66 -13.63 10.14
CA PRO A 117 5.49 -14.78 9.77
C PRO A 117 4.63 -16.02 9.52
N GLU A 118 5.03 -16.81 8.52
CA GLU A 118 4.35 -18.08 8.16
C GLU A 118 2.86 -17.94 7.81
N SER A 119 2.42 -16.74 7.41
CA SER A 119 1.05 -16.49 6.99
C SER A 119 0.64 -17.41 5.83
N LYS A 120 -0.36 -18.27 6.08
CA LYS A 120 -0.95 -19.14 5.05
C LYS A 120 -1.51 -18.33 3.88
N GLY A 121 -2.16 -17.20 4.17
CA GLY A 121 -2.68 -16.30 3.14
C GLY A 121 -1.57 -15.70 2.28
N ALA A 122 -0.46 -15.24 2.88
CA ALA A 122 0.69 -14.74 2.13
C ALA A 122 1.31 -15.82 1.24
N ALA A 123 1.42 -17.05 1.75
CA ALA A 123 1.91 -18.19 0.99
C ALA A 123 1.02 -18.51 -0.24
N GLN A 124 -0.30 -18.49 -0.09
CA GLN A 124 -1.25 -18.67 -1.19
C GLN A 124 -1.15 -17.56 -2.23
N ILE A 125 -1.14 -16.29 -1.79
CA ILE A 125 -1.02 -15.12 -2.67
C ILE A 125 0.27 -15.18 -3.49
N ARG A 126 1.39 -15.55 -2.86
CA ARG A 126 2.68 -15.72 -3.55
C ARG A 126 2.69 -16.88 -4.53
N ALA A 127 2.12 -18.02 -4.16
CA ALA A 127 2.06 -19.19 -5.03
C ALA A 127 1.23 -18.91 -6.30
N ALA A 128 0.22 -18.04 -6.21
CA ALA A 128 -0.59 -17.64 -7.36
C ALA A 128 0.12 -16.66 -8.30
N GLU A 129 1.19 -15.98 -7.86
CA GLU A 129 1.99 -14.95 -8.58
C GLU A 129 1.23 -13.72 -9.09
N ARG A 130 -0.09 -13.80 -9.16
CA ARG A 130 -1.02 -12.75 -9.57
C ARG A 130 -2.26 -12.79 -8.70
N CYS A 131 -2.92 -11.65 -8.56
CA CYS A 131 -4.23 -11.55 -7.92
C CYS A 131 -5.00 -10.35 -8.48
N THR A 132 -6.29 -10.24 -8.17
CA THR A 132 -7.05 -9.01 -8.37
C THR A 132 -7.30 -8.35 -7.02
N LEU A 133 -6.92 -7.07 -6.89
CA LEU A 133 -7.31 -6.22 -5.76
C LEU A 133 -8.55 -5.43 -6.17
N LYS A 134 -9.68 -5.69 -5.50
CA LYS A 134 -10.95 -5.00 -5.73
C LYS A 134 -11.15 -3.95 -4.64
N PHE A 135 -11.03 -2.69 -5.02
CA PHE A 135 -11.34 -1.55 -4.16
C PHE A 135 -12.72 -1.02 -4.50
N ASP A 136 -13.58 -0.79 -3.52
CA ASP A 136 -14.92 -0.25 -3.74
C ASP A 136 -15.27 0.72 -2.61
N ALA A 137 -15.12 2.02 -2.88
CA ALA A 137 -15.44 3.06 -1.92
C ALA A 137 -15.71 4.41 -2.60
N TYR A 138 -16.53 5.25 -1.97
CA TYR A 138 -16.79 6.62 -2.43
C TYR A 138 -17.34 6.71 -3.86
N ASN A 139 -18.23 5.78 -4.24
CA ASN A 139 -18.82 5.66 -5.58
C ASN A 139 -17.78 5.45 -6.71
N GLN A 140 -16.61 4.90 -6.37
CA GLN A 140 -15.59 4.54 -7.32
C GLN A 140 -15.03 3.16 -6.97
N ARG A 141 -15.06 2.28 -7.95
CA ARG A 141 -14.44 0.96 -7.89
C ARG A 141 -13.23 0.87 -8.78
N PHE A 142 -12.20 0.17 -8.31
CA PHE A 142 -11.02 -0.22 -9.08
C PHE A 142 -10.77 -1.72 -8.91
N ASP A 143 -10.70 -2.43 -10.03
CA ASP A 143 -10.28 -3.83 -10.08
C ASP A 143 -8.87 -3.87 -10.68
N LEU A 144 -7.86 -3.95 -9.80
CA LEU A 144 -6.46 -3.96 -10.19
C LEU A 144 -5.96 -5.39 -10.35
N VAL A 145 -5.59 -5.79 -11.56
CA VAL A 145 -4.92 -7.06 -11.80
C VAL A 145 -3.45 -6.86 -11.48
N CYS A 146 -2.93 -7.52 -10.44
CA CYS A 146 -1.59 -7.28 -9.95
C CYS A 146 -0.69 -8.50 -10.18
N LYS A 147 0.59 -8.24 -10.48
CA LYS A 147 1.68 -9.19 -10.21
C LYS A 147 2.08 -9.08 -8.75
N VAL A 148 2.39 -10.22 -8.15
CA VAL A 148 2.75 -10.32 -6.73
C VAL A 148 4.23 -10.57 -6.59
N TRP A 149 4.87 -9.82 -5.71
CA TRP A 149 6.30 -9.95 -5.38
C TRP A 149 6.50 -10.06 -3.88
N ARG A 150 7.37 -10.97 -3.43
CA ARG A 150 7.92 -10.86 -2.07
C ARG A 150 9.06 -9.84 -2.08
N LEU A 151 8.93 -8.78 -1.29
CA LEU A 151 9.96 -7.74 -1.25
C LEU A 151 11.09 -8.14 -0.28
N ALA A 152 12.32 -8.03 -0.74
CA ALA A 152 13.50 -8.24 0.10
C ALA A 152 13.74 -7.04 1.05
N PRO A 153 14.39 -7.23 2.21
CA PRO A 153 14.61 -6.15 3.18
C PRO A 153 15.37 -4.91 2.68
N HIS A 154 16.20 -5.08 1.64
CA HIS A 154 16.93 -3.98 1.01
C HIS A 154 16.11 -3.23 -0.05
N ASN A 155 14.90 -3.70 -0.38
CA ASN A 155 14.02 -3.01 -1.31
C ASN A 155 13.50 -1.71 -0.63
N PRO A 156 13.58 -0.55 -1.29
CA PRO A 156 13.11 0.71 -0.69
C PRO A 156 11.64 0.69 -0.27
N LEU A 157 10.76 0.01 -1.03
CA LEU A 157 9.34 -0.12 -0.69
C LEU A 157 9.14 -1.00 0.54
N TYR A 158 9.97 -2.05 0.74
CA TYR A 158 9.95 -2.83 1.97
C TYR A 158 10.24 -1.93 3.18
N GLN A 159 11.31 -1.14 3.11
CA GLN A 159 11.74 -0.26 4.20
C GLN A 159 10.70 0.81 4.51
N ALA A 160 10.08 1.40 3.48
CA ALA A 160 8.99 2.35 3.64
C ALA A 160 7.75 1.73 4.31
N THR A 161 7.35 0.53 3.88
CA THR A 161 6.22 -0.19 4.48
C THR A 161 6.46 -0.52 5.95
N MET A 162 7.65 -1.03 6.28
CA MET A 162 7.99 -1.37 7.66
C MET A 162 8.06 -0.11 8.55
N ALA A 163 8.67 0.97 8.05
CA ALA A 163 8.75 2.23 8.78
C ALA A 163 7.35 2.85 9.01
N HIS A 164 6.48 2.82 8.01
CA HIS A 164 5.09 3.27 8.14
C HIS A 164 4.33 2.42 9.18
N ASN A 165 4.39 1.09 9.07
CA ASN A 165 3.61 0.23 9.96
C ASN A 165 4.11 0.25 11.41
N ALA A 166 5.40 0.50 11.65
CA ALA A 166 5.94 0.69 13.00
C ALA A 166 5.34 1.91 13.74
N LEU A 167 4.76 2.87 13.02
CA LEU A 167 4.06 4.01 13.61
C LEU A 167 2.71 3.62 14.23
N PHE A 168 2.06 2.61 13.68
CA PHE A 168 0.69 2.22 14.05
C PHE A 168 0.60 0.86 14.76
N ASN A 169 1.60 0.01 14.55
CA ASN A 169 1.66 -1.33 15.13
C ASN A 169 2.94 -1.48 15.98
N PRO A 170 2.89 -1.21 17.29
CA PRO A 170 4.04 -1.38 18.17
C PRO A 170 4.47 -2.84 18.33
N GLY A 171 3.59 -3.81 18.01
CA GLY A 171 3.87 -5.24 18.05
C GLY A 171 4.26 -5.83 16.69
N LEU A 172 4.73 -5.01 15.74
CA LEU A 172 5.15 -5.48 14.42
C LEU A 172 6.31 -6.47 14.56
N HIS A 173 6.13 -7.69 14.04
CA HIS A 173 7.13 -8.74 14.14
C HIS A 173 8.34 -8.44 13.23
N PRO A 174 9.59 -8.69 13.67
CA PRO A 174 10.77 -8.45 12.83
C PRO A 174 10.76 -9.28 11.54
N ASP A 175 10.27 -10.52 11.60
CA ASP A 175 10.13 -11.42 10.44
C ASP A 175 8.83 -11.20 9.65
N THR A 176 8.16 -10.06 9.80
CA THR A 176 7.01 -9.69 8.96
C THR A 176 7.38 -9.76 7.48
N GLU A 177 6.55 -10.46 6.70
CA GLU A 177 6.69 -10.53 5.25
C GLU A 177 6.00 -9.32 4.62
N VAL A 178 6.65 -8.71 3.62
CA VAL A 178 6.05 -7.64 2.81
C VAL A 178 5.84 -8.17 1.40
N LEU A 179 4.59 -8.14 0.95
CA LEU A 179 4.25 -8.39 -0.45
C LEU A 179 4.03 -7.07 -1.17
N GLY A 180 4.57 -6.97 -2.38
CA GLY A 180 4.29 -5.92 -3.35
C GLY A 180 3.27 -6.39 -4.38
N PHE A 181 2.33 -5.52 -4.71
CA PHE A 181 1.27 -5.73 -5.69
C PHE A 181 1.47 -4.69 -6.79
N GLU A 182 2.06 -5.11 -7.90
CA GLU A 182 2.35 -4.26 -9.05
C GLU A 182 1.18 -4.36 -10.06
N PRO A 183 0.39 -3.28 -10.25
CA PRO A 183 -0.75 -3.33 -11.15
C PRO A 183 -0.33 -3.47 -12.62
N ASP A 184 -0.99 -4.38 -13.31
CA ASP A 184 -1.04 -4.49 -14.76
C ASP A 184 -2.14 -3.53 -15.25
N TRP A 185 -1.74 -2.30 -15.58
CA TRP A 185 -2.66 -1.23 -15.89
C TRP A 185 -3.51 -1.47 -17.15
N GLU A 186 -3.06 -2.31 -18.07
CA GLU A 186 -3.81 -2.68 -19.28
C GLU A 186 -4.91 -3.72 -18.98
N ALA A 187 -4.66 -4.61 -18.02
CA ALA A 187 -5.62 -5.61 -17.56
C ALA A 187 -6.56 -5.13 -16.45
N SER A 188 -6.26 -3.95 -15.87
CA SER A 188 -7.02 -3.36 -14.77
C SER A 188 -8.17 -2.49 -15.28
N ARG A 189 -9.18 -2.25 -14.44
CA ARG A 189 -10.35 -1.41 -14.80
C ARG A 189 -10.88 -0.60 -13.63
N ALA A 190 -11.75 0.35 -13.94
CA ALA A 190 -12.48 1.18 -12.99
C ALA A 190 -13.95 1.29 -13.36
N GLU A 191 -14.79 1.45 -12.35
CA GLU A 191 -16.24 1.66 -12.49
C GLU A 191 -16.69 2.82 -11.57
N PRO A 192 -17.24 3.93 -12.13
CA PRO A 192 -17.33 4.22 -13.55
C PRO A 192 -15.94 4.32 -14.22
N GLY A 193 -15.90 4.18 -15.55
CA GLY A 193 -14.66 4.22 -16.33
C GLY A 193 -13.95 5.58 -16.32
N ILE A 194 -12.64 5.56 -16.59
CA ILE A 194 -11.71 6.72 -16.55
C ILE A 194 -11.29 7.15 -17.96
#